data_AF-A0A6M1Y5T7-F1
#
_entry.id   AF-A0A6M1Y5T7-F1
#
_cell.length_a   1.000
_cell.length_b   1.000
_cell.length_c   1.000
_cell.angle_alpha   90.00
_cell.angle_beta   90.00
_cell.angle_gamma   90.00
#
_symmetry.space_group_name_H-M   'P 1'
#
loop_
_entity.id
_entity.type
_entity.pdbx_description
1 polymer ?
#
loop_
_entity_poly.entity_id
_entity_poly.type
_entity_poly.pdbx_seq_one_letter_code
_entity_poly.pdbx_strand_id
1 'polypeptide(L)'
;MTTRTFPAIDLDYRPAGYFRPQSLEDYVLSRVKGAVVKARLRELLASNEHDEVAQLLREHGVPEEECRALGGVHPLLMGGNYLPGSDSGEVEIARIFIHSTTGDVTAVYARMAGPQIHYRVVDEYGGDTLQGKTTCESTRPLTLGDLYDFFTSAWPFHEVLDMNFEGDTESMLGFFVAESDFYPELDALCRVRVVEAFPVLEEEGE
;
A
#
# COMPACT_ATOMS: atom_id res chain seq x y z
N MET A 1 -30.95 4.75 12.49
CA MET A 1 -29.85 5.70 12.80
C MET A 1 -28.70 4.97 13.48
N THR A 2 -27.91 4.22 12.72
CA THR A 2 -26.63 3.70 13.20
C THR A 2 -25.55 4.38 12.37
N THR A 3 -25.19 5.60 12.74
CA THR A 3 -24.06 6.29 12.11
C THR A 3 -22.81 5.47 12.38
N ARG A 4 -22.21 4.91 11.32
CA ARG A 4 -20.92 4.23 11.40
C ARG A 4 -19.91 5.25 11.92
N THR A 5 -19.62 5.17 13.21
CA THR A 5 -18.77 6.13 13.90
C THR A 5 -17.34 5.65 13.72
N PHE A 6 -16.61 6.31 12.83
CA PHE A 6 -15.17 6.13 12.74
C PHE A 6 -14.48 6.89 13.88
N PRO A 7 -13.38 6.36 14.44
CA PRO A 7 -12.58 7.09 15.41
C PRO A 7 -12.07 8.40 14.79
N ALA A 8 -11.83 9.41 15.63
CA ALA A 8 -11.21 10.65 15.17
C ALA A 8 -9.79 10.35 14.68
N ILE A 9 -9.51 10.66 13.42
CA ILE A 9 -8.23 10.41 12.75
C ILE A 9 -7.32 11.63 12.92
N ASP A 10 -6.07 11.41 13.34
CA ASP A 10 -5.08 12.48 13.46
C ASP A 10 -4.43 12.74 12.09
N LEU A 11 -5.01 13.66 11.32
CA LEU A 11 -4.46 14.05 10.02
C LEU A 11 -3.08 14.72 10.14
N ASP A 12 -2.75 15.30 11.29
CA ASP A 12 -1.47 15.95 11.55
C ASP A 12 -0.39 14.97 12.01
N TYR A 13 -0.76 13.70 12.26
CA TYR A 13 0.18 12.65 12.63
C TYR A 13 1.33 12.58 11.63
N ARG A 14 2.56 12.62 12.16
CA ARG A 14 3.79 12.64 11.36
C ARG A 14 4.77 11.59 11.89
N PRO A 15 5.22 10.64 11.07
CA PRO A 15 6.23 9.68 11.47
C PRO A 15 7.53 10.38 11.89
N ALA A 16 8.26 9.80 12.85
CA ALA A 16 9.56 10.34 13.28
C ALA A 16 10.63 10.29 12.18
N GLY A 17 10.49 9.39 11.20
CA GLY A 17 11.39 9.20 10.08
C GLY A 17 11.14 7.87 9.38
N TYR A 18 11.49 7.76 8.10
CA TYR A 18 11.36 6.51 7.32
C TYR A 18 12.63 5.64 7.35
N PHE A 19 13.77 6.29 7.56
CA PHE A 19 15.09 5.72 7.34
C PHE A 19 15.73 5.32 8.68
N ARG A 20 15.17 4.28 9.33
CA ARG A 20 15.85 3.62 10.46
C ARG A 20 16.71 2.47 9.94
N PRO A 21 17.74 2.02 10.69
CA PRO A 21 18.42 0.76 10.39
C PRO A 21 17.36 -0.34 10.39
N GLN A 22 17.09 -0.92 9.22
CA GLN A 22 16.17 -2.04 9.10
C GLN A 22 16.78 -3.25 9.80
N SER A 23 15.98 -3.96 10.59
CA SER A 23 16.33 -5.32 10.97
C SER A 23 16.49 -6.16 9.69
N LEU A 24 17.23 -7.28 9.74
CA LEU A 24 17.36 -8.16 8.57
C LEU A 24 15.97 -8.59 8.05
N GLU A 25 15.01 -8.74 8.96
CA GLU A 25 13.62 -9.11 8.69
C GLU A 25 12.88 -7.99 7.93
N ASP A 26 13.00 -6.74 8.38
CA ASP A 26 12.42 -5.58 7.68
C ASP A 26 13.07 -5.36 6.31
N TYR A 27 14.38 -5.60 6.21
CA TYR A 27 15.11 -5.53 4.95
C TYR A 27 14.61 -6.59 3.97
N VAL A 28 14.45 -7.83 4.42
CA VAL A 28 13.90 -8.92 3.61
C VAL A 28 12.48 -8.59 3.15
N LEU A 29 11.61 -8.16 4.06
CA LEU A 29 10.22 -7.81 3.73
C LEU A 29 10.15 -6.63 2.75
N SER A 30 11.06 -5.66 2.83
CA SER A 30 11.12 -4.52 1.90
C SER A 30 11.52 -4.91 0.48
N ARG A 31 12.16 -6.07 0.29
CA ARG A 31 12.61 -6.58 -1.02
C ARG A 31 11.58 -7.47 -1.70
N VAL A 32 10.55 -7.89 -0.97
CA VAL A 32 9.49 -8.78 -1.46
C VAL A 32 8.32 -7.95 -1.96
N LYS A 33 8.06 -8.04 -3.26
CA LYS A 33 7.06 -7.20 -3.94
C LYS A 33 5.62 -7.71 -3.77
N GLY A 34 5.42 -9.03 -3.90
CA GLY A 34 4.09 -9.65 -3.85
C GLY A 34 3.42 -9.55 -2.49
N ALA A 35 2.20 -9.01 -2.43
CA ALA A 35 1.46 -8.77 -1.18
C ALA A 35 1.23 -10.06 -0.38
N VAL A 36 0.89 -11.16 -1.06
CA VAL A 36 0.64 -12.46 -0.41
C VAL A 36 1.94 -13.12 0.07
N VAL A 37 3.05 -12.96 -0.66
CA VAL A 37 4.36 -13.47 -0.23
C VAL A 37 4.86 -12.69 0.99
N LYS A 38 4.62 -11.38 1.03
CA LYS A 38 4.93 -10.52 2.17
C LYS A 38 4.13 -10.91 3.41
N ALA A 39 2.82 -11.20 3.25
CA ALA A 39 1.97 -11.70 4.34
C ALA A 39 2.45 -13.06 4.86
N ARG A 40 2.79 -13.99 3.96
CA ARG A 40 3.28 -15.32 4.33
C ARG A 40 4.65 -15.27 5.03
N LEU A 41 5.54 -14.40 4.58
CA LEU A 41 6.83 -14.16 5.25
C LEU A 41 6.65 -13.55 6.63
N ARG A 42 5.70 -12.62 6.81
CA ARG A 42 5.37 -12.08 8.15
C ARG A 42 4.88 -13.18 9.10
N GLU A 43 4.05 -14.10 8.62
CA GLU A 43 3.62 -15.27 9.42
C GLU A 43 4.79 -16.19 9.79
N LEU A 44 5.68 -16.46 8.82
CA LEU A 44 6.86 -17.32 9.03
C LEU A 44 7.91 -16.68 9.95
N LEU A 45 8.08 -15.36 9.90
CA LEU A 45 8.94 -14.59 10.81
C LEU A 45 8.35 -14.49 12.22
N ALA A 46 7.03 -14.55 12.36
CA ALA A 46 6.35 -14.59 13.65
C ALA A 46 6.43 -15.98 14.31
N SER A 47 6.61 -17.05 13.53
CA SER A 47 7.00 -18.37 14.04
C SER A 47 8.50 -18.40 14.32
N ASN A 48 8.91 -19.04 15.42
CA ASN A 48 10.30 -19.08 15.91
C ASN A 48 11.25 -19.95 15.06
N GLU A 49 11.04 -20.00 13.74
CA GLU A 49 11.78 -20.77 12.73
C GLU A 49 12.74 -19.85 11.94
N HIS A 50 13.38 -18.90 12.64
CA HIS A 50 14.20 -17.84 12.06
C HIS A 50 15.42 -18.34 11.25
N ASP A 51 15.93 -19.54 11.55
CA ASP A 51 17.15 -20.06 10.92
C ASP A 51 16.91 -20.62 9.51
N GLU A 52 15.78 -21.30 9.27
CA GLU A 52 15.43 -21.85 7.95
C GLU A 52 15.03 -20.74 6.97
N VAL A 53 14.25 -19.77 7.42
CA VAL A 53 13.84 -18.61 6.61
C VAL A 53 15.07 -17.78 6.21
N ALA A 54 15.98 -17.50 7.15
CA ALA A 54 17.21 -16.77 6.87
C ALA A 54 18.17 -17.53 5.95
N GLN A 55 18.20 -18.87 5.98
CA GLN A 55 19.00 -19.67 5.05
C GLN A 55 18.39 -19.69 3.65
N LEU A 56 17.08 -19.89 3.53
CA LEU A 56 16.35 -19.91 2.25
C LEU A 56 16.46 -18.56 1.51
N LEU A 57 16.37 -17.45 2.26
CA LEU A 57 16.53 -16.10 1.73
C LEU A 57 17.97 -15.75 1.33
N ARG A 58 18.97 -16.31 2.03
CA ARG A 58 20.39 -16.15 1.68
C ARG A 58 20.80 -16.99 0.48
N GLU A 59 20.22 -18.17 0.33
CA GLU A 59 20.55 -19.11 -0.75
C GLU A 59 19.79 -18.81 -2.04
N HIS A 60 18.55 -18.30 -1.98
CA HIS A 60 17.65 -18.26 -3.13
C HIS A 60 16.94 -16.92 -3.30
N GLY A 61 17.55 -15.77 -2.95
CA GLY A 61 16.91 -14.45 -3.09
C GLY A 61 15.95 -14.41 -4.29
N VAL A 62 14.65 -14.35 -4.01
CA VAL A 62 13.63 -15.00 -4.88
C VAL A 62 13.83 -14.60 -6.33
N PRO A 63 14.23 -15.54 -7.21
CA PRO A 63 14.45 -15.24 -8.61
C PRO A 63 13.17 -14.65 -9.20
N GLU A 64 13.29 -13.61 -10.02
CA GLU A 64 12.16 -12.94 -10.67
C GLU A 64 11.26 -13.92 -11.46
N GLU A 65 11.85 -15.04 -11.88
CA GLU A 65 11.19 -16.17 -12.53
C GLU A 65 10.28 -17.00 -11.59
N GLU A 66 10.65 -17.19 -10.32
CA GLU A 66 9.84 -17.90 -9.32
C GLU A 66 8.64 -17.07 -8.84
N CYS A 67 8.80 -15.74 -8.70
CA CYS A 67 7.68 -14.83 -8.49
C CYS A 67 6.67 -14.90 -9.65
N ARG A 68 7.17 -14.98 -10.89
CA ARG A 68 6.34 -15.08 -12.11
C ARG A 68 5.63 -16.44 -12.20
N ALA A 69 6.28 -17.52 -11.74
CA ALA A 69 5.70 -18.86 -11.67
C ALA A 69 4.59 -18.97 -10.61
N LEU A 70 4.75 -18.35 -9.44
CA LEU A 70 3.74 -18.30 -8.36
C LEU A 70 2.53 -17.45 -8.75
N GLY A 71 2.73 -16.34 -9.45
CA GLY A 71 1.65 -15.54 -10.01
C GLY A 71 0.76 -16.33 -10.98
N GLY A 72 1.35 -17.27 -11.73
CA GLY A 72 0.61 -18.14 -12.66
C GLY A 72 -0.34 -19.16 -12.00
N VAL A 73 -0.29 -19.31 -10.67
CA VAL A 73 -1.09 -20.27 -9.91
C VAL A 73 -2.44 -19.69 -9.47
N HIS A 74 -2.51 -18.38 -9.19
CA HIS A 74 -3.77 -17.72 -8.81
C HIS A 74 -3.71 -16.20 -9.12
N PRO A 75 -4.71 -15.60 -9.79
CA PRO A 75 -4.67 -14.19 -10.20
C PRO A 75 -4.38 -13.18 -9.08
N LEU A 76 -4.89 -13.41 -7.86
CA LEU A 76 -4.58 -12.58 -6.67
C LEU A 76 -3.10 -12.61 -6.22
N LEU A 77 -2.29 -13.57 -6.70
CA LEU A 77 -0.85 -13.66 -6.43
C LEU A 77 -0.01 -12.83 -7.41
N MET A 78 -0.65 -12.19 -8.40
CA MET A 78 0.01 -11.30 -9.35
C MET A 78 0.25 -9.89 -8.79
N GLY A 79 -0.58 -9.47 -7.83
CA GLY A 79 -0.54 -8.15 -7.20
C GLY A 79 0.78 -7.80 -6.52
N GLY A 80 1.35 -6.67 -6.92
CA GLY A 80 2.62 -6.10 -6.48
C GLY A 80 3.83 -6.57 -7.28
N ASN A 81 3.74 -7.68 -8.04
CA ASN A 81 4.90 -8.24 -8.74
C ASN A 81 5.35 -7.39 -9.93
N TYR A 82 4.45 -6.59 -10.49
CA TYR A 82 4.70 -5.68 -11.60
C TYR A 82 5.15 -4.28 -11.16
N LEU A 83 5.16 -3.99 -9.85
CA LEU A 83 5.73 -2.73 -9.36
C LEU A 83 7.20 -2.63 -9.81
N PRO A 84 7.64 -1.45 -10.30
CA PRO A 84 9.05 -1.22 -10.63
C PRO A 84 9.92 -1.52 -9.40
N GLY A 85 11.15 -1.99 -9.62
CA GLY A 85 12.10 -2.17 -8.52
C GLY A 85 12.25 -0.88 -7.69
N SER A 86 12.47 -1.03 -6.38
CA SER A 86 12.89 0.10 -5.56
C SER A 86 14.32 0.50 -5.95
N ASP A 87 14.54 1.81 -6.11
CA ASP A 87 15.89 2.34 -6.29
C ASP A 87 16.72 2.12 -5.01
N SER A 88 18.04 2.17 -5.13
CA SER A 88 18.93 2.06 -3.96
C SER A 88 18.59 3.14 -2.91
N GLY A 89 18.21 2.70 -1.71
CA GLY A 89 17.85 3.59 -0.60
C GLY A 89 16.39 4.08 -0.60
N GLU A 90 15.54 3.57 -1.50
CA GLU A 90 14.09 3.75 -1.42
C GLU A 90 13.44 2.82 -0.38
N VAL A 91 12.50 3.39 0.37
CA VAL A 91 11.65 2.68 1.34
C VAL A 91 10.21 2.85 0.91
N GLU A 92 9.47 1.76 0.81
CA GLU A 92 8.02 1.82 0.64
C GLU A 92 7.38 2.32 1.94
N ILE A 93 6.61 3.42 1.87
CA ILE A 93 6.01 4.03 3.05
C ILE A 93 4.50 3.83 3.13
N ALA A 94 3.84 3.51 2.02
CA ALA A 94 2.42 3.24 1.95
C ALA A 94 2.09 2.43 0.69
N ARG A 95 1.02 1.63 0.73
CA ARG A 95 0.44 0.97 -0.44
C ARG A 95 -1.08 0.90 -0.31
N ILE A 96 -1.77 0.87 -1.44
CA ILE A 96 -3.17 0.49 -1.55
C ILE A 96 -3.23 -0.72 -2.48
N PHE A 97 -3.80 -1.80 -1.95
CA PHE A 97 -4.11 -3.02 -2.68
C PHE A 97 -5.61 -3.04 -2.97
N ILE A 98 -5.98 -3.28 -4.23
CA ILE A 98 -7.37 -3.53 -4.60
C ILE A 98 -7.58 -5.02 -4.91
N HIS A 99 -8.68 -5.58 -4.44
CA HIS A 99 -9.12 -6.95 -4.69
C HIS A 99 -9.69 -7.12 -6.11
N SER A 100 -9.01 -6.55 -7.11
CA SER A 100 -9.34 -6.73 -8.53
C SER A 100 -9.00 -8.16 -8.99
N THR A 101 -9.40 -8.51 -10.21
CA THR A 101 -9.04 -9.82 -10.78
C THR A 101 -7.53 -10.02 -10.85
N THR A 102 -6.76 -8.95 -11.03
CA THR A 102 -5.29 -8.95 -11.08
C THR A 102 -4.61 -8.61 -9.75
N GLY A 103 -5.36 -8.06 -8.78
CA GLY A 103 -4.86 -7.73 -7.44
C GLY A 103 -3.98 -6.47 -7.44
N ASP A 104 -4.36 -5.45 -8.21
CA ASP A 104 -3.46 -4.34 -8.52
C ASP A 104 -3.02 -3.57 -7.27
N VAL A 105 -1.74 -3.18 -7.26
CA VAL A 105 -1.13 -2.40 -6.20
C VAL A 105 -0.67 -1.05 -6.71
N THR A 106 -1.00 -0.01 -5.96
CA THR A 106 -0.33 1.30 -6.08
C THR A 106 0.42 1.57 -4.79
N ALA A 107 1.64 2.10 -4.87
CA ALA A 107 2.52 2.29 -3.72
C ALA A 107 3.23 3.65 -3.75
N VAL A 108 3.60 4.13 -2.56
CA VAL A 108 4.39 5.34 -2.35
C VAL A 108 5.76 4.96 -1.79
N TYR A 109 6.81 5.40 -2.46
CA TYR A 109 8.19 5.25 -2.04
C TYR A 109 8.76 6.58 -1.56
N ALA A 110 9.64 6.50 -0.56
CA ALA A 110 10.43 7.63 -0.07
C ALA A 110 11.93 7.32 -0.18
N ARG A 111 12.72 8.29 -0.62
CA ARG A 111 14.19 8.21 -0.67
C ARG A 111 14.80 9.46 -0.06
N MET A 112 15.86 9.29 0.72
CA MET A 112 16.67 10.43 1.16
C MET A 112 17.58 10.91 0.00
N ALA A 113 17.56 12.21 -0.30
CA ALA A 113 18.51 12.85 -1.20
C ALA A 113 19.04 14.14 -0.55
N GLY A 114 20.25 14.05 0.03
CA GLY A 114 20.80 15.15 0.82
C GLY A 114 19.92 15.46 2.05
N PRO A 115 19.49 16.73 2.26
CA PRO A 115 18.63 17.10 3.38
C PRO A 115 17.13 16.93 3.11
N GLN A 116 16.75 16.41 1.94
CA GLN A 116 15.35 16.27 1.53
C GLN A 116 14.95 14.82 1.35
N ILE A 117 13.67 14.57 1.54
CA ILE A 117 13.00 13.31 1.24
C ILE A 117 12.28 13.50 -0.09
N HIS A 118 12.62 12.67 -1.06
CA HIS A 118 11.94 12.57 -2.34
C HIS A 118 10.92 11.46 -2.26
N TYR A 119 9.73 11.72 -2.79
CA TYR A 119 8.64 10.75 -2.85
C TYR A 119 8.27 10.47 -4.29
N ARG A 120 7.86 9.24 -4.56
CA ARG A 120 7.20 8.89 -5.82
C ARG A 120 6.05 7.92 -5.58
N VAL A 121 4.98 8.11 -6.36
CA VAL A 121 3.88 7.15 -6.49
C VAL A 121 4.17 6.25 -7.69
N VAL A 122 3.89 4.97 -7.54
CA VAL A 122 4.04 3.96 -8.59
C VAL A 122 2.82 3.07 -8.63
N ASP A 123 2.47 2.61 -9.82
CA ASP A 123 1.49 1.56 -10.05
C ASP A 123 2.17 0.35 -10.74
N GLU A 124 1.38 -0.67 -11.05
CA GLU A 124 1.81 -1.85 -11.80
C GLU A 124 1.92 -1.64 -13.30
N TYR A 125 1.40 -0.52 -13.81
CA TYR A 125 1.25 -0.24 -15.24
C TYR A 125 2.23 0.84 -15.73
N GLY A 126 3.37 1.00 -15.06
CA GLY A 126 4.43 1.91 -15.49
C GLY A 126 4.05 3.40 -15.45
N GLY A 127 3.02 3.74 -14.69
CA GLY A 127 2.46 5.07 -14.54
C GLY A 127 1.20 5.33 -15.36
N ASP A 128 0.75 4.38 -16.19
CA ASP A 128 -0.40 4.58 -17.08
C ASP A 128 -1.73 4.79 -16.35
N THR A 129 -1.85 4.33 -15.09
CA THR A 129 -3.04 4.58 -14.25
C THR A 129 -2.89 5.77 -13.32
N LEU A 130 -1.69 6.36 -13.26
CA LEU A 130 -1.42 7.53 -12.44
C LEU A 130 -1.88 8.80 -13.15
N GLN A 131 -2.42 9.72 -12.37
CA GLN A 131 -2.85 11.03 -12.82
C GLN A 131 -2.19 12.10 -11.96
N GLY A 132 -2.19 13.35 -12.40
CA GLY A 132 -1.64 14.45 -11.58
C GLY A 132 -0.15 14.34 -11.28
N LYS A 133 0.25 14.76 -10.07
CA LYS A 133 1.66 14.87 -9.68
C LYS A 133 2.13 13.61 -8.95
N THR A 134 2.96 12.81 -9.60
CA THR A 134 3.45 11.52 -9.06
C THR A 134 4.70 11.64 -8.20
N THR A 135 5.31 12.83 -8.09
CA THR A 135 6.50 13.07 -7.26
C THR A 135 6.33 14.27 -6.36
N CYS A 136 6.91 14.22 -5.16
CA CYS A 136 7.01 15.39 -4.29
C CYS A 136 8.27 15.34 -3.43
N GLU A 137 8.55 16.45 -2.75
CA GLU A 137 9.77 16.62 -1.95
C GLU A 137 9.42 17.33 -0.64
N SER A 138 10.09 16.96 0.44
CA SER A 138 9.94 17.62 1.73
C SER A 138 11.23 17.52 2.56
N THR A 139 11.35 18.31 3.61
CA THR A 139 12.47 18.21 4.58
C THR A 139 12.13 17.34 5.80
N ARG A 140 10.87 16.90 5.93
CA ARG A 140 10.36 16.07 7.03
C ARG A 140 9.31 15.11 6.49
N PRO A 141 9.15 13.90 7.07
CA PRO A 141 8.08 12.96 6.72
C PRO A 141 6.74 13.65 6.53
N LEU A 142 5.95 13.30 5.50
CA LEU A 142 4.61 13.87 5.30
C LEU A 142 3.73 13.63 6.53
N THR A 143 2.74 14.51 6.77
CA THR A 143 1.65 14.12 7.70
C THR A 143 0.79 13.03 7.07
N LEU A 144 -0.07 12.38 7.86
CA LEU A 144 -1.05 11.44 7.35
C LEU A 144 -1.96 12.11 6.29
N GLY A 145 -2.43 13.33 6.55
CA GLY A 145 -3.21 14.12 5.60
C GLY A 145 -2.43 14.41 4.32
N ASP A 146 -1.21 14.95 4.44
CA ASP A 146 -0.35 15.25 3.29
C ASP A 146 -0.05 14.00 2.44
N LEU A 147 0.19 12.85 3.10
CA LEU A 147 0.41 11.58 2.41
C LEU A 147 -0.84 11.16 1.65
N TYR A 148 -2.01 11.19 2.30
CA TYR A 148 -3.27 10.81 1.70
C TYR A 148 -3.59 11.67 0.47
N ASP A 149 -3.47 12.98 0.62
CA ASP A 149 -3.72 13.94 -0.47
C ASP A 149 -2.73 13.72 -1.62
N PHE A 150 -1.44 13.56 -1.32
CA PHE A 150 -0.42 13.27 -2.34
C PHE A 150 -0.73 11.97 -3.09
N PHE A 151 -1.08 10.90 -2.37
CA PHE A 151 -1.31 9.59 -2.93
C PHE A 151 -2.58 9.57 -3.80
N THR A 152 -3.69 10.09 -3.29
CA THR A 152 -4.98 10.09 -4.01
C THR A 152 -5.08 11.18 -5.09
N SER A 153 -4.21 12.19 -5.06
CA SER A 153 -4.02 13.10 -6.20
C SER A 153 -3.18 12.48 -7.32
N ALA A 154 -2.30 11.52 -6.98
CA ALA A 154 -1.42 10.84 -7.92
C ALA A 154 -2.08 9.60 -8.56
N TRP A 155 -3.04 8.98 -7.87
CA TRP A 155 -3.80 7.84 -8.36
C TRP A 155 -5.28 8.07 -8.06
N PRO A 156 -6.18 8.00 -9.07
CA PRO A 156 -7.59 8.39 -8.96
C PRO A 156 -8.42 7.37 -8.16
N PHE A 157 -8.07 7.20 -6.89
CA PHE A 157 -8.57 6.14 -6.01
C PHE A 157 -10.09 6.04 -5.96
N HIS A 158 -10.78 7.16 -5.75
CA HIS A 158 -12.25 7.17 -5.67
C HIS A 158 -12.92 6.88 -7.02
N GLU A 159 -12.35 7.36 -8.13
CA GLU A 159 -12.88 7.07 -9.47
C GLU A 159 -12.73 5.58 -9.81
N VAL A 160 -11.59 4.97 -9.44
CA VAL A 160 -11.37 3.53 -9.61
C VAL A 160 -12.42 2.73 -8.84
N LEU A 161 -12.74 3.12 -7.61
CA LEU A 161 -13.79 2.47 -6.83
C LEU A 161 -15.18 2.65 -7.47
N ASP A 162 -15.52 3.86 -7.88
CA ASP A 162 -16.82 4.18 -8.50
C ASP A 162 -17.02 3.45 -9.82
N MET A 163 -15.99 3.37 -10.66
CA MET A 163 -16.05 2.60 -11.91
C MET A 163 -16.31 1.10 -11.72
N ASN A 164 -15.94 0.53 -10.56
CA ASN A 164 -16.13 -0.88 -10.28
C ASN A 164 -17.47 -1.20 -9.58
N PHE A 165 -18.02 -0.24 -8.82
CA PHE A 165 -19.17 -0.50 -7.93
C PHE A 165 -20.32 0.47 -8.06
N GLU A 166 -20.23 1.48 -8.94
CA GLU A 166 -21.30 2.43 -9.29
C GLU A 166 -22.01 3.02 -8.05
N GLY A 167 -21.24 3.50 -7.07
CA GLY A 167 -21.75 4.05 -5.81
C GLY A 167 -22.08 3.04 -4.70
N ASP A 168 -21.94 1.72 -4.91
CA ASP A 168 -22.09 0.74 -3.82
C ASP A 168 -20.89 0.81 -2.84
N THR A 169 -21.07 1.65 -1.82
CA THR A 169 -20.06 1.96 -0.82
C THR A 169 -19.61 0.74 -0.01
N GLU A 170 -20.52 -0.17 0.34
CA GLU A 170 -20.14 -1.33 1.16
C GLU A 170 -19.26 -2.29 0.35
N SER A 171 -19.57 -2.49 -0.93
CA SER A 171 -18.71 -3.26 -1.83
C SER A 171 -17.35 -2.57 -2.05
N MET A 172 -17.32 -1.24 -2.21
CA MET A 172 -16.07 -0.48 -2.31
C MET A 172 -15.19 -0.67 -1.07
N LEU A 173 -15.76 -0.61 0.14
CA LEU A 173 -15.02 -0.79 1.39
C LEU A 173 -14.44 -2.22 1.53
N GLY A 174 -15.11 -3.23 0.97
CA GLY A 174 -14.60 -4.59 0.89
C GLY A 174 -13.57 -4.81 -0.22
N PHE A 175 -13.44 -3.86 -1.16
CA PHE A 175 -12.61 -4.02 -2.35
C PHE A 175 -11.16 -3.57 -2.17
N PHE A 176 -10.82 -2.85 -1.11
CA PHE A 176 -9.44 -2.39 -0.91
C PHE A 176 -8.93 -2.57 0.52
N VAL A 177 -7.61 -2.61 0.62
CA VAL A 177 -6.86 -2.49 1.87
C VAL A 177 -5.73 -1.49 1.65
N ALA A 178 -5.60 -0.51 2.54
CA ALA A 178 -4.42 0.34 2.58
C ALA A 178 -3.47 -0.13 3.71
N GLU A 179 -2.18 -0.19 3.42
CA GLU A 179 -1.18 -0.64 4.39
C GLU A 179 -0.05 0.38 4.52
N SER A 180 0.42 0.59 5.74
CA SER A 180 1.64 1.35 6.02
C SER A 180 2.22 0.95 7.37
N ASP A 181 3.52 0.68 7.40
CA ASP A 181 4.28 0.48 8.64
C ASP A 181 4.56 1.82 9.37
N PHE A 182 4.34 2.95 8.71
CA PHE A 182 4.64 4.30 9.23
C PHE A 182 3.39 5.08 9.65
N TYR A 183 2.24 4.80 9.01
CA TYR A 183 0.97 5.49 9.18
C TYR A 183 -0.12 4.51 9.62
N PRO A 184 -0.27 4.26 10.94
CA PRO A 184 -1.19 3.25 11.45
C PRO A 184 -2.66 3.48 11.08
N GLU A 185 -3.06 4.72 10.84
CA GLU A 185 -4.44 5.11 10.56
C GLU A 185 -4.72 5.29 9.05
N LEU A 186 -3.80 4.91 8.17
CA LEU A 186 -3.97 5.08 6.72
C LEU A 186 -5.22 4.37 6.18
N ASP A 187 -5.44 3.10 6.53
CA ASP A 187 -6.61 2.34 6.10
C ASP A 187 -7.91 2.95 6.62
N ALA A 188 -7.92 3.34 7.89
CA ALA A 188 -9.06 4.01 8.51
C ALA A 188 -9.40 5.31 7.77
N LEU A 189 -8.38 6.11 7.40
CA LEU A 189 -8.58 7.35 6.66
C LEU A 189 -9.14 7.11 5.27
N CYS A 190 -8.60 6.14 4.53
CA CYS A 190 -9.13 5.77 3.23
C CYS A 190 -10.61 5.38 3.33
N ARG A 191 -10.99 4.57 4.33
CA ARG A 191 -12.39 4.17 4.56
C ARG A 191 -13.31 5.34 4.89
N VAL A 192 -12.88 6.26 5.77
CA VAL A 192 -13.63 7.47 6.10
C VAL A 192 -13.88 8.30 4.84
N ARG A 193 -12.84 8.53 4.03
CA ARG A 193 -12.94 9.34 2.82
C ARG A 193 -13.82 8.71 1.75
N VAL A 194 -13.80 7.39 1.61
CA VAL A 194 -14.74 6.67 0.73
C VAL A 194 -16.18 6.86 1.18
N VAL A 195 -16.48 6.74 2.48
CA VAL A 195 -17.85 6.97 3.01
C VAL A 195 -18.29 8.43 2.87
N GLU A 196 -17.38 9.39 3.02
CA GLU A 196 -17.66 10.81 2.78
C GLU A 196 -17.96 11.10 1.31
N ALA A 197 -17.23 10.47 0.38
CA ALA A 197 -17.40 10.63 -1.06
C ALA A 197 -18.65 9.89 -1.59
N PHE A 198 -18.94 8.71 -1.03
CA PHE A 198 -20.07 7.86 -1.39
C PHE A 198 -20.86 7.54 -0.11
N PRO A 199 -21.84 8.37 0.28
CA PRO A 199 -22.65 8.10 1.46
C PRO A 199 -23.56 6.89 1.24
N VAL A 200 -23.57 5.96 2.20
CA VAL A 200 -24.53 4.84 2.20
C VAL A 200 -25.95 5.39 2.28
N LEU A 201 -26.75 5.18 1.24
CA LEU A 201 -28.17 5.50 1.26
C LEU A 201 -28.88 4.50 2.18
N GLU A 202 -29.43 4.97 3.32
CA GLU A 202 -30.36 4.15 4.10
C GLU A 202 -31.63 3.99 3.23
N GLU A 203 -31.97 2.77 2.81
CA GLU A 203 -33.30 2.50 2.26
C GLU A 203 -34.32 2.89 3.34
N GLU A 204 -35.10 3.95 3.08
CA GLU A 204 -36.30 4.25 3.86
C GLU A 204 -37.25 3.07 3.69
N GLY A 205 -37.27 2.19 4.70
CA GLY A 205 -38.18 1.06 4.74
C GLY A 205 -39.62 1.54 4.65
N GLU A 206 -40.32 1.07 3.62
CA GLU A 206 -41.78 1.19 3.43
C GLU A 206 -42.57 0.39 4.48
#